data_AF-A0A950MIW8-F1
#
_entry.id   AF-A0A950MIW8-F1
#
_cell.length_a   1.000
_cell.length_b   1.000
_cell.length_c   1.000
_cell.angle_alpha   90.00
_cell.angle_beta   90.00
_cell.angle_gamma   90.00
#
_symmetry.space_group_name_H-M   'P 1'
#
loop_
_entity.id
_entity.type
_entity.pdbx_description
1 polymer ?
#
loop_
_entity_poly.entity_id
_entity_poly.type
_entity_poly.pdbx_seq_one_letter_code
_entity_poly.pdbx_strand_id
1 'polypeptide(L)' 'TMSGERALASEKIDQFVAHLARAFDGTIERVDERLTTAAAQKALIGADVSRAKRKKVVDQLAAVGILETWLARRPR' A
#
# COMPACT_ATOMS: atom_id res chain seq x y z
N THR A 1 1.85 -7.06 20.44
CA THR A 1 0.39 -6.89 20.25
C THR A 1 0.11 -6.49 18.81
N MET A 2 -0.06 -7.45 17.89
CA MET A 2 -0.27 -7.18 16.45
C MET A 2 -1.68 -7.56 15.93
N SER A 3 -2.53 -8.13 16.78
CA SER A 3 -3.85 -8.62 16.37
C SER A 3 -4.94 -7.55 16.40
N GLY A 4 -4.89 -6.61 17.35
CA GLY A 4 -5.90 -5.55 17.49
C GLY A 4 -5.77 -4.42 16.46
N GLU A 5 -4.56 -3.98 16.15
CA GLU A 5 -4.32 -2.92 15.15
C GLU A 5 -4.66 -3.36 13.73
N ARG A 6 -4.39 -4.63 13.38
CA ARG A 6 -4.78 -5.19 12.07
C ARG A 6 -6.29 -5.22 11.87
N ALA A 7 -7.05 -5.51 12.93
CA ALA A 7 -8.51 -5.53 12.85
C ALA A 7 -9.09 -4.14 12.56
N LEU A 8 -8.60 -3.09 13.25
CA LEU A 8 -9.04 -1.71 13.02
C LEU A 8 -8.60 -1.15 11.66
N ALA A 9 -7.41 -1.52 11.19
CA ALA A 9 -6.96 -1.16 9.84
C ALA A 9 -7.79 -1.87 8.77
N SER A 10 -8.18 -3.12 9.00
CA SER A 10 -9.03 -3.90 8.08
C SER A 10 -10.39 -3.24 7.90
N GLU A 11 -11.03 -2.82 9.00
CA GLU A 11 -12.36 -2.20 8.96
C GLU A 11 -12.37 -0.88 8.15
N LYS A 12 -11.33 -0.06 8.31
CA LYS A 12 -11.17 1.17 7.52
C LYS A 12 -11.00 0.87 6.03
N ILE A 13 -10.24 -0.17 5.69
CA ILE A 13 -10.06 -0.59 4.29
C ILE A 13 -11.40 -1.10 3.74
N ASP A 14 -12.17 -1.88 4.50
CA ASP A 14 -13.46 -2.38 4.05
C ASP A 14 -14.45 -1.24 3.77
N GLN A 15 -14.50 -0.21 4.63
CA GLN A 15 -15.30 0.99 4.41
C GLN A 15 -14.84 1.76 3.16
N PHE A 16 -13.53 1.89 2.95
CA PHE A 16 -12.98 2.55 1.77
C PHE A 16 -13.33 1.79 0.48
N VAL A 17 -13.21 0.47 0.47
CA VAL A 17 -13.60 -0.38 -0.67
C VAL A 17 -15.10 -0.23 -0.95
N ALA A 18 -15.94 -0.22 0.09
CA ALA A 18 -17.39 -0.03 -0.07
C ALA A 18 -17.73 1.35 -0.64
N HIS A 19 -16.99 2.39 -0.27
CA HIS A 19 -17.15 3.72 -0.86
C HIS A 19 -16.68 3.76 -2.32
N LEU A 20 -15.51 3.18 -2.61
CA LEU A 20 -14.94 3.10 -3.97
C LEU A 20 -15.87 2.34 -4.92
N ALA A 21 -16.45 1.22 -4.47
CA ALA A 21 -17.38 0.40 -5.25
C ALA A 21 -18.66 1.14 -5.65
N ARG A 22 -19.06 2.20 -4.92
CA ARG A 22 -20.20 3.05 -5.29
C ARG A 22 -19.86 4.10 -6.33
N ALA A 23 -18.58 4.44 -6.47
CA ALA A 23 -18.09 5.52 -7.32
C ALA A 23 -17.32 5.01 -8.55
N PHE A 24 -17.06 3.71 -8.65
CA PHE A 24 -16.25 3.09 -9.68
C PHE A 24 -16.93 1.82 -10.20
N ASP A 25 -17.21 1.79 -11.51
CA ASP A 25 -17.92 0.68 -12.17
C ASP A 25 -17.00 -0.49 -12.59
N GLY A 26 -15.70 -0.43 -12.25
CA GLY A 26 -14.73 -1.46 -12.62
C GLY A 26 -14.45 -2.48 -11.51
N THR A 27 -13.61 -3.46 -11.82
CA THR A 27 -13.18 -4.46 -10.84
C THR A 27 -12.27 -3.85 -9.79
N ILE A 28 -12.60 -4.05 -8.52
CA ILE A 28 -11.75 -3.66 -7.38
C ILE A 28 -11.02 -4.90 -6.88
N GLU A 29 -9.70 -4.91 -7.02
CA GLU A 29 -8.84 -5.99 -6.52
C GLU A 29 -8.10 -5.56 -5.25
N ARG A 30 -8.09 -6.44 -4.24
CA ARG A 30 -7.40 -6.20 -2.98
C ARG A 30 -6.02 -6.87 -2.99
N VAL A 31 -4.99 -6.10 -2.66
CA VAL A 31 -3.61 -6.57 -2.58
C VAL A 31 -3.16 -6.49 -1.12
N ASP A 32 -2.57 -7.58 -0.62
CA ASP A 32 -1.99 -7.63 0.72
C ASP A 32 -0.63 -6.91 0.70
N GLU A 33 -0.54 -5.75 1.36
CA GLU A 33 0.67 -4.94 1.53
C GLU A 33 1.68 -5.62 2.47
N ARG A 34 2.20 -6.78 2.09
CA ARG A 34 3.34 -7.40 2.80
C ARG A 34 4.69 -6.87 2.35
N LEU A 35 4.72 -6.09 1.26
CA LEU A 35 5.90 -5.37 0.79
C LEU A 35 6.08 -4.11 1.63
N THR A 36 6.74 -4.35 2.76
CA THR A 36 6.85 -3.47 3.92
C THR A 36 7.24 -2.04 3.59
N THR A 37 6.47 -1.08 4.10
CA THR A 37 6.85 0.34 4.23
C THR A 37 8.28 0.50 4.79
N ALA A 38 8.70 -0.45 5.64
CA ALA A 38 10.05 -0.54 6.20
C ALA A 38 11.17 -0.71 5.14
N ALA A 39 10.96 -1.55 4.12
CA ALA A 39 11.93 -1.74 3.04
C ALA A 39 12.07 -0.47 2.18
N ALA A 40 10.93 0.17 1.84
CA ALA A 40 10.93 1.43 1.12
C ALA A 40 11.60 2.56 1.92
N GLN A 41 11.35 2.65 3.23
CA GLN A 41 12.02 3.61 4.11
C GLN A 41 13.54 3.39 4.15
N LYS A 42 13.99 2.13 4.23
CA LYS A 42 15.42 1.78 4.27
C LYS A 42 16.13 2.17 2.97
N ALA A 43 15.51 1.92 1.82
CA ALA A 43 16.04 2.33 0.52
C ALA A 43 16.16 3.85 0.39
N LEU A 44 15.15 4.59 0.83
CA LEU A 44 15.14 6.06 0.78
C LEU A 44 16.12 6.73 1.74
N ILE A 45 16.40 6.11 2.89
CA ILE A 45 17.46 6.57 3.81
C ILE A 45 18.83 6.35 3.17
N GLY A 46 19.05 5.20 2.52
CA GLY A 46 20.31 4.90 1.82
C GLY A 46 20.58 5.82 0.62
N ALA A 47 19.54 6.40 0.02
CA ALA A 47 19.64 7.34 -1.10
C ALA A 47 19.75 8.83 -0.68
N ASP A 48 20.01 9.10 0.61
CA ASP A 48 20.16 10.45 1.21
C ASP A 48 19.01 11.44 0.88
N VAL A 49 17.79 10.91 0.74
CA VAL A 49 16.62 11.72 0.46
C VAL A 49 16.20 12.43 1.74
N SER A 50 16.03 13.75 1.73
CA SER A 50 15.61 14.52 2.92
C SER A 50 14.28 14.00 3.50
N ARG A 51 14.09 14.11 4.82
CA ARG A 51 12.88 13.57 5.51
C ARG A 51 11.56 14.06 4.91
N ALA A 52 11.50 15.34 4.51
CA ALA A 52 10.34 15.93 3.85
C ALA A 52 10.06 15.28 2.49
N LYS A 53 11.12 15.05 1.69
CA LYS A 53 11.02 14.39 0.38
C LYS A 53 10.75 12.89 0.52
N ARG A 54 11.25 12.23 1.57
CA ARG A 54 10.92 10.83 1.91
C ARG A 54 9.43 10.65 2.14
N LYS A 55 8.77 11.53 2.90
CA LYS A 55 7.31 11.41 3.12
C LYS A 55 6.52 11.42 1.81
N LYS A 56 6.90 12.29 0.87
CA LYS A 56 6.26 12.37 -0.45
C LYS A 56 6.55 11.15 -1.33
N VAL A 57 7.78 10.64 -1.29
CA VAL A 57 8.21 9.51 -2.14
C VAL A 57 7.75 8.17 -1.58
N VAL A 58 7.62 8.02 -0.26
CA VAL A 58 7.12 6.79 0.39
C VAL A 58 5.74 6.42 -0.13
N ASP A 59 4.80 7.37 -0.21
CA ASP A 59 3.44 7.10 -0.68
C ASP A 59 3.44 6.62 -2.15
N GLN A 60 4.30 7.21 -2.99
CA GLN A 60 4.46 6.80 -4.39
C GLN A 60 5.10 5.41 -4.49
N LEU A 61 6.12 5.12 -3.69
CA LEU A 61 6.76 3.80 -3.66
C LEU A 61 5.81 2.72 -3.15
N ALA A 62 4.95 3.04 -2.18
CA ALA A 62 3.90 2.14 -1.72
C ALA A 62 2.95 1.80 -2.87
N ALA A 63 2.47 2.80 -3.61
CA ALA A 63 1.60 2.59 -4.77
C ALA A 63 2.26 1.72 -5.86
N VAL A 64 3.55 1.94 -6.15
CA VAL A 64 4.32 1.11 -7.09
C VAL A 64 4.43 -0.32 -6.56
N GLY A 65 4.75 -0.52 -5.29
CA GLY A 65 4.85 -1.84 -4.68
C GLY A 65 3.53 -2.62 -4.70
N ILE A 66 2.39 -1.95 -4.48
CA ILE A 66 1.06 -2.54 -4.62
C ILE A 66 0.85 -3.04 -6.07
N LEU A 67 1.16 -2.20 -7.06
CA LEU A 67 1.01 -2.55 -8.47
C LEU A 67 1.94 -3.70 -8.90
N GLU A 68 3.21 -3.69 -8.49
CA GLU A 68 4.16 -4.77 -8.76
C GLU A 68 3.69 -6.09 -8.14
N THR A 69 3.19 -6.05 -6.91
CA THR A 69 2.61 -7.22 -6.23
C THR A 69 1.44 -7.79 -7.01
N TRP A 70 0.57 -6.91 -7.53
CA TRP A 70 -0.57 -7.32 -8.33
C TRP A 70 -0.15 -7.95 -9.66
N LEU A 71 0.76 -7.30 -10.39
CA LEU A 71 1.29 -7.81 -11.66
C LEU A 71 1.99 -9.17 -11.50
N ALA A 72 2.74 -9.36 -10.42
CA ALA A 72 3.44 -10.62 -10.14
C ALA A 72 2.50 -11.80 -9.85
N ARG A 73 1.27 -11.54 -9.38
CA ARG A 73 0.25 -12.58 -9.14
C ARG A 73 -0.47 -13.01 -10.42
N ARG A 74 -0.37 -12.22 -11.49
CA ARG A 74 -1.06 -12.48 -12.76
C ARG A 74 -0.26 -13.52 -13.56
N PRO A 75 -0.87 -14.64 -13.97
CA PRO A 75 -0.20 -15.58 -14.88
C PRO A 75 0.09 -14.88 -16.22
N ARG A 76 1.26 -15.18 -16.80
CA ARG A 76 1.67 -14.67 -18.12
C ARG A 76 0.87 -15.31 -19.24
#